data_AF-G2JBR7-F1
#
_entry.id   AF-G2JBR7-F1
#
_cell.length_a   1.000
_cell.length_b   1.000
_cell.length_c   1.000
_cell.angle_alpha   90.00
_cell.angle_beta   90.00
_cell.angle_gamma   90.00
#
_symmetry.space_group_name_H-M   'P 1'
#
loop_
_entity.id
_entity.type
_entity.pdbx_description
1 polymer ?
#
loop_
_entity_poly.entity_id
_entity_poly.type
_entity_poly.pdbx_seq_one_letter_code
_entity_poly.pdbx_strand_id
1 'polypeptide(L)'
;MTIQNDFLPFAASENANVLEQADYEKLVARRTGFTSGVAMAAQLNKVWRQSSLMAAALARFIVERSGQPLIDDGTTQAIVNHLHAAIAEVDLAWSKITGKPTTLTGYGITDAVNVEEKGQPEGVATLNAQGHVPTEQLPRSKVDLAWSKITGKPTTLTGYGITDAVNVEEKGQPEGVATLDDQGYVPTEQLPALDFTPADGSITTPKLADDAVTSSKIAYSAVTSSKIAGGAVTSSEIASGAVTSSEIAYGAVTSSKIAYGAVVDNIGYKPLSPENDQAIDGTLNVRYWLHIRNLNDSALRSAHHNDGTIGFVGPRGWMVRFGDDGNFWTPIFGWLSNTLNGKANAGAECQYNSQIWSFSTIHRSYNQTEQDLPDPWVCTGLNMCWGMGSDYLDGIGVRARKIRNQ
;
A
#
# COMPACT_ATOMS: atom_id res chain seq x y z
N MET A 1 65.07 47.02 -94.61
CA MET A 1 64.33 47.11 -95.88
C MET A 1 62.98 47.72 -95.57
N THR A 2 62.56 48.76 -96.29
CA THR A 2 61.17 49.23 -96.23
C THR A 2 60.28 48.17 -96.87
N ILE A 3 59.41 47.57 -96.06
CA ILE A 3 58.40 46.61 -96.54
C ILE A 3 57.35 47.40 -97.35
N GLN A 4 56.89 46.84 -98.47
CA GLN A 4 55.96 47.52 -99.38
C GLN A 4 54.61 47.82 -98.71
N ASN A 5 54.12 49.04 -98.91
CA ASN A 5 52.81 49.52 -98.47
C ASN A 5 52.19 50.40 -99.55
N ASP A 6 51.14 49.92 -100.21
CA ASP A 6 50.48 50.63 -101.31
C ASP A 6 49.40 51.62 -100.83
N PHE A 7 49.00 51.55 -99.56
CA PHE A 7 47.98 52.43 -98.98
C PHE A 7 48.60 53.75 -98.53
N LEU A 8 48.61 54.72 -99.43
CA LEU A 8 49.21 56.04 -99.24
C LEU A 8 48.18 57.13 -98.92
N PRO A 9 48.56 58.15 -98.12
CA PRO A 9 47.65 59.25 -97.80
C PRO A 9 47.46 60.19 -99.00
N PHE A 10 46.21 60.60 -99.24
CA PHE A 10 45.86 61.55 -100.29
C PHE A 10 45.87 62.99 -99.76
N ALA A 11 46.36 63.92 -100.59
CA ALA A 11 46.39 65.35 -100.32
C ALA A 11 47.09 65.70 -98.98
N ALA A 12 48.12 65.00 -98.53
CA ALA A 12 48.73 65.20 -97.20
C ALA A 12 49.59 66.48 -97.03
N SER A 13 49.87 67.21 -98.11
CA SER A 13 50.68 68.44 -98.07
C SER A 13 49.99 69.59 -97.33
N GLU A 14 50.76 70.46 -96.70
CA GLU A 14 50.28 71.65 -95.98
C GLU A 14 49.39 72.54 -96.86
N ASN A 15 49.71 72.65 -98.16
CA ASN A 15 48.99 73.51 -99.11
C ASN A 15 47.94 72.78 -99.97
N ALA A 16 47.49 71.57 -99.57
CA ALA A 16 46.49 70.88 -100.39
C ALA A 16 45.14 71.61 -100.33
N ASN A 17 44.42 71.62 -101.45
CA ASN A 17 43.09 72.22 -101.55
C ASN A 17 42.06 71.40 -100.75
N VAL A 18 42.00 71.61 -99.44
CA VAL A 18 41.06 70.96 -98.51
C VAL A 18 40.37 72.02 -97.66
N LEU A 19 39.15 71.72 -97.19
CA LEU A 19 38.50 72.57 -96.20
C LEU A 19 39.22 72.55 -94.85
N GLU A 20 39.24 73.71 -94.20
CA GLU A 20 39.59 73.84 -92.79
C GLU A 20 38.63 73.04 -91.90
N GLN A 21 39.14 72.57 -90.75
CA GLN A 21 38.38 71.68 -89.89
C GLN A 21 37.07 72.32 -89.40
N ALA A 22 37.13 73.59 -88.99
CA ALA A 22 35.98 74.32 -88.49
C ALA A 22 34.85 74.48 -89.53
N ASP A 23 35.19 74.57 -90.82
CA ASP A 23 34.21 74.70 -91.91
C ASP A 23 33.68 73.34 -92.35
N TYR A 24 34.52 72.30 -92.32
CA TYR A 24 34.09 70.93 -92.60
C TYR A 24 33.06 70.43 -91.57
N GLU A 25 33.21 70.80 -90.30
CA GLU A 25 32.26 70.41 -89.25
C GLU A 25 30.86 70.98 -89.45
N LYS A 26 30.77 72.18 -90.04
CA LYS A 26 29.53 72.88 -90.38
C LYS A 26 28.90 72.41 -91.69
N LEU A 27 29.65 71.70 -92.54
CA LEU A 27 29.16 71.25 -93.84
C LEU A 27 28.00 70.25 -93.68
N VAL A 28 26.80 70.63 -94.14
CA VAL A 28 25.59 69.77 -94.07
C VAL A 28 25.83 68.43 -94.79
N ALA A 29 26.50 68.46 -95.94
CA ALA A 29 26.83 67.28 -96.74
C ALA A 29 27.73 66.27 -96.00
N ARG A 30 28.43 66.65 -94.91
CA ARG A 30 29.14 65.70 -94.05
C ARG A 30 28.17 64.71 -93.40
N ARG A 31 26.95 65.14 -93.09
CA ARG A 31 25.92 64.32 -92.43
C ARG A 31 24.99 63.65 -93.44
N THR A 32 24.62 64.36 -94.50
CA THR A 32 23.58 63.92 -95.44
C THR A 32 24.12 63.37 -96.76
N GLY A 33 25.42 63.51 -97.02
CA GLY A 33 25.99 63.35 -98.36
C GLY A 33 25.62 64.49 -99.30
N PHE A 34 26.24 64.51 -100.49
CA PHE A 34 25.84 65.40 -101.58
C PHE A 34 24.66 64.78 -102.33
N THR A 35 23.51 65.45 -102.30
CA THR A 35 22.25 64.92 -102.88
C THR A 35 21.95 65.47 -104.27
N SER A 36 22.36 66.71 -104.57
CA SER A 36 22.30 67.31 -105.91
C SER A 36 23.27 68.50 -106.04
N GLY A 37 23.63 68.88 -107.28
CA GLY A 37 24.53 70.01 -107.57
C GLY A 37 26.00 69.64 -107.71
N VAL A 38 26.88 70.66 -107.74
CA VAL A 38 28.33 70.51 -107.91
C VAL A 38 29.01 70.53 -106.54
N ALA A 39 29.72 69.45 -106.18
CA ALA A 39 30.55 69.41 -104.98
C ALA A 39 31.88 70.14 -105.21
N MET A 40 32.29 71.01 -104.28
CA MET A 40 33.57 71.70 -104.40
C MET A 40 34.72 70.72 -104.15
N ALA A 41 35.79 70.82 -104.95
CA ALA A 41 36.96 69.94 -104.81
C ALA A 41 37.55 69.97 -103.38
N ALA A 42 37.57 71.14 -102.72
CA ALA A 42 38.03 71.27 -101.33
C ALA A 42 37.22 70.44 -100.33
N GLN A 43 35.92 70.28 -100.56
CA GLN A 43 35.03 69.47 -99.72
C GLN A 43 35.31 67.98 -99.90
N LEU A 44 35.42 67.53 -101.14
CA LEU A 44 35.73 66.14 -101.47
C LEU A 44 37.14 65.74 -101.02
N ASN A 45 38.13 66.60 -101.28
CA ASN A 45 39.51 66.38 -100.86
C ASN A 45 39.63 66.25 -99.33
N LYS A 46 38.80 66.95 -98.54
CA LYS A 46 38.80 66.79 -97.08
C LYS A 46 38.35 65.39 -96.66
N VAL A 47 37.28 64.86 -97.28
CA VAL A 47 36.78 63.50 -97.05
C VAL A 47 37.85 62.48 -97.44
N TRP A 48 38.41 62.60 -98.66
CA TRP A 48 39.44 61.69 -99.16
C TRP A 48 40.73 61.76 -98.32
N ARG A 49 41.15 62.94 -97.88
CA ARG A 49 42.30 63.10 -96.99
C ARG A 49 42.06 62.37 -95.66
N GLN A 50 40.91 62.60 -94.99
CA GLN A 50 40.63 61.96 -93.69
C GLN A 50 40.51 60.44 -93.80
N SER A 51 39.88 59.91 -94.86
CA SER A 51 39.76 58.46 -95.05
C SER A 51 41.10 57.81 -95.41
N SER A 52 41.84 58.38 -96.37
CA SER A 52 43.14 57.83 -96.81
C SER A 52 44.22 57.94 -95.74
N LEU A 53 44.23 58.97 -94.91
CA LEU A 53 45.16 59.08 -93.76
C LEU A 53 44.92 57.96 -92.75
N MET A 54 43.66 57.66 -92.42
CA MET A 54 43.34 56.57 -91.50
C MET A 54 43.70 55.21 -92.10
N ALA A 55 43.42 55.00 -93.39
CA ALA A 55 43.79 53.78 -94.10
C ALA A 55 45.32 53.60 -94.12
N ALA A 56 46.08 54.65 -94.46
CA ALA A 56 47.54 54.62 -94.48
C ALA A 56 48.15 54.38 -93.09
N ALA A 57 47.59 54.97 -92.04
CA ALA A 57 48.03 54.75 -90.67
C ALA A 57 47.82 53.29 -90.23
N LEU A 58 46.66 52.72 -90.54
CA LEU A 58 46.37 51.32 -90.24
C LEU A 58 47.25 50.36 -91.07
N ALA A 59 47.39 50.63 -92.37
CA ALA A 59 48.27 49.84 -93.25
C ALA A 59 49.71 49.85 -92.75
N ARG A 60 50.22 51.02 -92.33
CA ARG A 60 51.55 51.14 -91.71
C ARG A 60 51.66 50.28 -90.46
N PHE A 61 50.66 50.33 -89.56
CA PHE A 61 50.64 49.48 -88.36
C PHE A 61 50.69 47.98 -88.73
N ILE A 62 49.88 47.56 -89.70
CA ILE A 62 49.84 46.16 -90.15
C ILE A 62 51.20 45.73 -90.69
N VAL A 63 51.82 46.53 -91.56
CA VAL A 63 53.12 46.21 -92.16
C VAL A 63 54.23 46.16 -91.10
N GLU A 64 54.27 47.14 -90.18
CA GLU A 64 55.27 47.19 -89.11
C GLU A 64 55.15 46.01 -88.13
N ARG A 65 53.93 45.52 -87.87
CA ARG A 65 53.69 44.44 -86.89
C ARG A 65 53.70 43.04 -87.48
N SER A 66 53.14 42.85 -88.68
CA SER A 66 53.11 41.54 -89.34
C SER A 66 54.43 41.22 -90.06
N GLY A 67 55.23 42.24 -90.39
CA GLY A 67 56.43 42.08 -91.22
C GLY A 67 56.13 41.69 -92.68
N GLN A 68 54.86 41.73 -93.10
CA GLN A 68 54.42 41.35 -94.45
C GLN A 68 54.07 42.60 -95.28
N PRO A 69 54.29 42.58 -96.61
CA PRO A 69 53.86 43.65 -97.50
C PRO A 69 52.34 43.76 -97.56
N LEU A 70 51.84 44.98 -97.75
CA LEU A 70 50.42 45.24 -97.94
C LEU A 70 50.18 45.90 -99.31
N ILE A 71 49.67 45.10 -100.23
CA ILE A 71 49.48 45.43 -101.66
C ILE A 71 48.02 45.79 -101.91
N ASP A 72 47.78 46.83 -102.72
CA ASP A 72 46.42 47.19 -103.18
C ASP A 72 46.06 46.36 -104.43
N ASP A 73 45.47 45.19 -104.20
CA ASP A 73 45.00 44.27 -105.25
C ASP A 73 43.48 44.33 -105.50
N GLY A 74 42.80 45.30 -104.87
CA GLY A 74 41.34 45.43 -104.92
C GLY A 74 40.56 44.42 -104.05
N THR A 75 41.22 43.64 -103.20
CA THR A 75 40.60 42.67 -102.28
C THR A 75 40.92 42.95 -100.81
N THR A 76 40.09 42.47 -99.88
CA THR A 76 40.27 42.69 -98.43
C THR A 76 40.94 41.52 -97.70
N GLN A 77 41.15 40.38 -98.38
CA GLN A 77 41.56 39.14 -97.72
C GLN A 77 42.96 39.23 -97.11
N ALA A 78 43.93 39.75 -97.88
CA ALA A 78 45.29 39.95 -97.40
C ALA A 78 45.34 40.95 -96.24
N ILE A 79 44.57 42.03 -96.32
CA ILE A 79 44.46 43.06 -95.27
C ILE A 79 43.97 42.45 -93.96
N VAL A 80 42.88 41.67 -94.00
CA VAL A 80 42.31 41.03 -92.81
C VAL A 80 43.29 40.02 -92.21
N ASN A 81 43.91 39.18 -93.04
CA ASN A 81 44.87 38.18 -92.57
C ASN A 81 46.08 38.83 -91.89
N HIS A 82 46.66 39.86 -92.52
CA HIS A 82 47.82 40.55 -91.97
C HIS A 82 47.45 41.38 -90.72
N LEU A 83 46.24 41.94 -90.65
CA LEU A 83 45.75 42.61 -89.45
C LEU A 83 45.60 41.63 -88.28
N HIS A 84 45.05 40.44 -88.51
CA HIS A 84 44.99 39.39 -87.50
C HIS A 84 46.39 39.00 -87.01
N ALA A 85 47.36 38.83 -87.92
CA ALA A 85 48.74 38.55 -87.54
C ALA A 85 49.37 39.70 -86.73
N ALA A 86 49.17 40.95 -87.16
CA ALA A 86 49.65 42.13 -86.49
C ALA A 86 49.08 42.31 -85.07
N ILE A 87 47.81 41.94 -84.86
CA ILE A 87 47.15 41.97 -83.55
C ILE A 87 47.59 40.79 -82.68
N ALA A 88 47.77 39.60 -83.26
CA ALA A 88 48.26 38.43 -82.52
C ALA A 88 49.70 38.61 -82.00
N GLU A 89 50.53 39.36 -82.73
CA GLU A 89 51.87 39.80 -82.32
C GLU A 89 51.86 40.93 -81.27
N VAL A 90 50.69 41.45 -80.88
CA VAL A 90 50.56 42.24 -79.64
C VAL A 90 50.65 41.28 -78.46
N ASP A 91 51.88 40.82 -78.26
CA ASP A 91 52.27 39.82 -77.30
C ASP A 91 52.11 40.35 -75.87
N LEU A 92 50.96 40.04 -75.26
CA LEU A 92 50.68 40.14 -73.83
C LEU A 92 51.28 38.94 -73.06
N ALA A 93 52.31 38.27 -73.57
CA ALA A 93 52.91 37.17 -72.84
C ALA A 93 53.42 37.62 -71.47
N TRP A 94 53.06 36.82 -70.48
CA TRP A 94 53.59 36.90 -69.13
C TRP A 94 55.12 36.88 -69.06
N SER A 95 55.80 36.44 -70.12
CA SER A 95 57.27 36.45 -70.26
C SER A 95 57.87 37.86 -70.36
N LYS A 96 57.08 38.88 -70.73
CA LYS A 96 57.52 40.29 -70.73
C LYS A 96 57.39 40.97 -69.37
N ILE A 97 56.79 40.30 -68.37
CA ILE A 97 56.91 40.72 -66.97
C ILE A 97 58.29 40.32 -66.48
N THR A 98 59.24 41.24 -66.61
CA THR A 98 60.57 41.09 -66.02
C THR A 98 60.49 41.36 -64.51
N GLY A 99 61.20 40.54 -63.71
CA GLY A 99 61.21 40.66 -62.24
C GLY A 99 60.22 39.76 -61.48
N LYS A 100 59.67 38.71 -62.12
CA LYS A 100 58.87 37.71 -61.38
C LYS A 100 59.76 36.95 -60.39
N PRO A 101 59.35 36.85 -59.12
CA PRO A 101 59.99 35.99 -58.15
C PRO A 101 60.11 34.54 -58.63
N THR A 102 61.26 33.90 -58.41
CA THR A 102 61.48 32.47 -58.72
C THR A 102 61.31 31.58 -57.49
N THR A 103 61.04 32.17 -56.33
CA THR A 103 60.80 31.47 -55.07
C THR A 103 59.43 31.85 -54.52
N LEU A 104 58.81 30.94 -53.76
CA LEU A 104 57.56 31.19 -53.03
C LEU A 104 57.68 32.42 -52.14
N THR A 105 58.84 32.59 -51.48
CA THR A 105 59.15 33.76 -50.65
C THR A 105 59.13 35.06 -51.44
N GLY A 106 59.67 35.08 -52.65
CA GLY A 106 59.63 36.32 -53.43
C GLY A 106 58.22 36.67 -53.93
N TYR A 107 57.31 35.68 -54.02
CA TYR A 107 55.86 35.94 -54.20
C TYR A 107 55.16 36.38 -52.90
N GLY A 108 55.88 36.50 -51.78
CA GLY A 108 55.30 36.83 -50.47
C GLY A 108 54.60 35.66 -49.78
N ILE A 109 54.76 34.44 -50.28
CA ILE A 109 54.15 33.23 -49.70
C ILE A 109 55.14 32.68 -48.67
N THR A 110 54.81 32.85 -47.38
CA THR A 110 55.66 32.44 -46.24
C THR A 110 55.18 31.17 -45.54
N ASP A 111 53.98 30.69 -45.88
CA ASP A 111 53.29 29.57 -45.25
C ASP A 111 53.04 28.39 -46.22
N ALA A 112 53.72 28.40 -47.38
CA ALA A 112 53.64 27.30 -48.32
C ALA A 112 54.20 26.02 -47.71
N VAL A 113 53.35 25.00 -47.62
CA VAL A 113 53.75 23.64 -47.23
C VAL A 113 54.20 22.89 -48.48
N ASN A 114 55.42 22.34 -48.48
CA ASN A 114 55.88 21.50 -49.56
C ASN A 114 55.00 20.24 -49.64
N VAL A 115 54.57 19.87 -50.85
CA VAL A 115 53.69 18.69 -51.05
C VAL A 115 54.38 17.41 -50.59
N GLU A 116 55.71 17.36 -50.72
CA GLU A 116 56.53 16.23 -50.26
C GLU A 116 56.57 16.11 -48.73
N GLU A 117 56.32 17.18 -47.99
CA GLU A 117 56.29 17.19 -46.51
C GLU A 117 54.91 16.84 -45.95
N LYS A 118 53.86 16.81 -46.78
CA LYS A 118 52.51 16.49 -46.31
C LYS A 118 52.39 15.02 -45.92
N GLY A 119 52.10 14.78 -44.65
CA GLY A 119 51.88 13.43 -44.12
C GLY A 119 53.13 12.56 -43.98
N GLN A 120 54.32 13.12 -44.17
CA GLN A 120 55.59 12.43 -43.89
C GLN A 120 55.96 12.52 -42.40
N PRO A 121 56.79 11.59 -41.89
CA PRO A 121 57.42 11.72 -40.57
C PRO A 121 58.18 13.05 -40.46
N GLU A 122 57.93 13.82 -39.39
CA GLU A 122 58.49 15.16 -39.14
C GLU A 122 58.08 16.25 -40.16
N GLY A 123 57.09 15.98 -41.02
CA GLY A 123 56.49 16.94 -41.95
C GLY A 123 55.23 17.64 -41.40
N VAL A 124 54.39 18.16 -42.29
CA VAL A 124 53.14 18.84 -41.93
C VAL A 124 51.98 17.85 -41.95
N ALA A 125 51.23 17.79 -40.85
CA ALA A 125 50.07 16.92 -40.72
C ALA A 125 48.94 17.30 -41.70
N THR A 126 48.34 16.30 -42.33
CA THR A 126 47.12 16.43 -43.11
C THR A 126 45.88 16.29 -42.23
N LEU A 127 44.72 16.76 -42.68
CA LEU A 127 43.44 16.54 -41.99
C LEU A 127 42.59 15.49 -42.73
N ASN A 128 41.84 14.68 -42.00
CA ASN A 128 40.85 13.75 -42.55
C ASN A 128 39.54 14.47 -42.91
N ALA A 129 38.55 13.72 -43.41
CA ALA A 129 37.25 14.26 -43.82
C ALA A 129 36.46 14.93 -42.67
N GLN A 130 36.82 14.65 -41.41
CA GLN A 130 36.23 15.23 -40.21
C GLN A 130 37.07 16.40 -39.66
N GLY A 131 38.14 16.82 -40.34
CA GLY A 131 39.00 17.92 -39.91
C GLY A 131 40.01 17.57 -38.82
N HIS A 132 40.26 16.28 -38.55
CA HIS A 132 41.24 15.83 -37.56
C HIS A 132 42.53 15.34 -38.21
N VAL A 133 43.67 15.50 -37.53
CA VAL A 133 44.93 14.88 -37.94
C VAL A 133 44.79 13.35 -37.84
N PRO A 134 45.06 12.57 -38.90
CA PRO A 134 45.08 11.11 -38.84
C PRO A 134 46.05 10.61 -37.76
N THR A 135 45.63 9.57 -37.04
CA THR A 135 46.38 8.96 -35.94
C THR A 135 47.78 8.50 -36.32
N GLU A 136 47.99 8.16 -37.59
CA GLU A 136 49.27 7.69 -38.14
C GLU A 136 50.31 8.81 -38.26
N GLN A 137 49.86 10.07 -38.32
CA GLN A 137 50.70 11.27 -38.47
C GLN A 137 50.90 12.03 -37.16
N LEU A 138 50.17 11.64 -36.11
CA LEU A 138 50.48 12.14 -34.77
C LEU A 138 51.89 11.66 -34.39
N PRO A 139 52.73 12.52 -33.79
CA PRO A 139 53.98 12.06 -33.22
C PRO A 139 53.65 10.93 -32.25
N ARG A 140 54.16 9.73 -32.50
CA ARG A 140 54.22 8.70 -31.45
C ARG A 140 54.94 9.38 -30.30
N SER A 141 54.23 9.63 -29.19
CA SER A 141 54.86 9.99 -27.94
C SER A 141 56.08 9.07 -27.79
N LYS A 142 57.30 9.62 -27.79
CA LYS A 142 58.56 8.87 -27.58
C LYS A 142 58.66 8.35 -26.15
N VAL A 143 57.55 7.88 -25.62
CA VAL A 143 57.44 6.96 -24.51
C VAL A 143 57.20 5.59 -25.15
N ASP A 144 58.17 5.12 -25.96
CA ASP A 144 58.43 3.68 -26.07
C ASP A 144 59.03 3.23 -24.73
N LEU A 145 58.23 3.34 -23.68
CA LEU A 145 58.37 2.44 -22.56
C LEU A 145 57.85 1.12 -23.10
N ALA A 146 58.76 0.34 -23.70
CA ALA A 146 58.56 -1.09 -23.73
C ALA A 146 58.03 -1.50 -22.35
N TRP A 147 56.99 -2.32 -22.25
CA TRP A 147 56.48 -2.76 -20.95
C TRP A 147 57.59 -3.37 -20.06
N SER A 148 58.70 -3.80 -20.67
CA SER A 148 59.96 -4.18 -20.03
C SER A 148 60.68 -3.07 -19.24
N LYS A 149 60.48 -1.79 -19.54
CA LYS A 149 60.96 -0.63 -18.74
C LYS A 149 59.99 -0.23 -17.62
N ILE A 150 58.76 -0.76 -17.67
CA ILE A 150 57.80 -0.77 -16.56
C ILE A 150 57.80 -2.18 -15.93
N THR A 151 58.98 -2.80 -15.78
CA THR A 151 59.13 -4.10 -15.10
C THR A 151 59.18 -3.99 -13.59
N GLY A 152 58.98 -2.79 -13.06
CA GLY A 152 58.56 -2.61 -11.68
C GLY A 152 57.04 -2.67 -11.50
N LYS A 153 56.25 -3.16 -12.49
CA LYS A 153 54.81 -3.34 -12.27
C LYS A 153 54.64 -4.29 -11.08
N PRO A 154 54.06 -3.81 -9.97
CA PRO A 154 53.75 -4.65 -8.84
C PRO A 154 53.03 -5.91 -9.29
N THR A 155 53.54 -7.07 -8.92
CA THR A 155 52.83 -8.34 -9.14
C THR A 155 51.75 -8.56 -8.08
N THR A 156 51.65 -7.65 -7.12
CA THR A 156 50.66 -7.66 -6.03
C THR A 156 49.84 -6.38 -6.05
N LEU A 157 48.59 -6.48 -5.63
CA LEU A 157 47.67 -5.34 -5.45
C LEU A 157 48.30 -4.25 -4.55
N THR A 158 49.02 -4.67 -3.50
CA THR A 158 49.71 -3.78 -2.55
C THR A 158 50.77 -2.91 -3.21
N GLY A 159 51.56 -3.43 -4.15
CA GLY A 159 52.58 -2.58 -4.78
C GLY A 159 51.95 -1.57 -5.75
N TYR A 160 50.72 -1.79 -6.23
CA TYR A 160 49.95 -0.76 -6.94
C TYR A 160 49.34 0.29 -6.00
N GLY A 161 49.56 0.15 -4.68
CA GLY A 161 48.97 1.03 -3.66
C GLY A 161 47.50 0.71 -3.38
N ILE A 162 46.96 -0.40 -3.89
CA ILE A 162 45.59 -0.83 -3.64
C ILE A 162 45.59 -1.59 -2.32
N THR A 163 45.14 -0.92 -1.25
CA THR A 163 45.10 -1.46 0.11
C THR A 163 43.73 -2.00 0.52
N ASP A 164 42.70 -1.75 -0.29
CA ASP A 164 41.30 -2.09 -0.05
C ASP A 164 40.74 -3.06 -1.10
N ALA A 165 41.62 -3.71 -1.86
CA ALA A 165 41.22 -4.71 -2.84
C ALA A 165 40.51 -5.88 -2.14
N VAL A 166 39.25 -6.09 -2.52
CA VAL A 166 38.48 -7.26 -2.10
C VAL A 166 38.92 -8.46 -2.94
N ASN A 167 39.44 -9.50 -2.31
CA ASN A 167 39.76 -10.75 -2.99
C ASN A 167 38.46 -11.36 -3.54
N VAL A 168 38.45 -11.73 -4.84
CA VAL A 168 37.26 -12.29 -5.49
C VAL A 168 36.85 -13.61 -4.84
N GLU A 169 37.82 -14.36 -4.30
CA GLU A 169 37.58 -15.61 -3.58
C GLU A 169 36.89 -15.39 -2.23
N GLU A 170 37.01 -14.20 -1.64
CA GLU A 170 36.37 -13.82 -0.36
C GLU A 170 34.97 -13.23 -0.58
N LYS A 171 34.58 -12.91 -1.82
CA LYS A 171 33.25 -12.35 -2.10
C LYS A 171 32.17 -13.41 -1.91
N GLY A 172 31.25 -13.13 -0.99
CA GLY A 172 30.10 -13.97 -0.72
C GLY A 172 30.41 -15.30 -0.02
N GLN A 173 31.62 -15.48 0.50
CA GLN A 173 31.97 -16.60 1.37
C GLN A 173 31.62 -16.32 2.83
N PRO A 174 31.40 -17.35 3.67
CA PRO A 174 31.31 -17.20 5.12
C PRO A 174 32.55 -16.47 5.67
N GLU A 175 32.35 -15.44 6.49
CA GLU A 175 33.42 -14.57 7.06
C GLU A 175 34.21 -13.72 6.04
N GLY A 176 33.78 -13.68 4.76
CA GLY A 176 34.35 -12.85 3.71
C GLY A 176 33.67 -11.48 3.53
N VAL A 177 33.78 -10.90 2.33
CA VAL A 177 33.14 -9.63 1.98
C VAL A 177 31.78 -9.88 1.36
N ALA A 178 30.73 -9.35 1.99
CA ALA A 178 29.36 -9.47 1.51
C ALA A 178 29.17 -8.86 0.10
N THR A 179 28.46 -9.57 -0.78
CA THR A 179 28.00 -9.03 -2.05
C THR A 179 26.66 -8.32 -1.85
N LEU A 180 26.28 -7.44 -2.78
CA LEU A 180 24.94 -6.83 -2.82
C LEU A 180 24.13 -7.43 -3.98
N ASP A 181 22.83 -7.59 -3.78
CA ASP A 181 21.87 -7.95 -4.81
C ASP A 181 21.49 -6.75 -5.70
N ASP A 182 20.60 -6.97 -6.67
CA ASP A 182 20.12 -5.93 -7.60
C ASP A 182 19.41 -4.76 -6.92
N GLN A 183 19.03 -4.92 -5.64
CA GLN A 183 18.36 -3.92 -4.82
C GLN A 183 19.32 -3.23 -3.84
N GLY A 184 20.60 -3.64 -3.82
CA GLY A 184 21.64 -3.10 -2.96
C GLY A 184 21.69 -3.70 -1.55
N TYR A 185 21.05 -4.84 -1.30
CA TYR A 185 21.05 -5.54 -0.02
C TYR A 185 22.00 -6.73 -0.03
N VAL A 186 22.53 -7.10 1.14
CA VAL A 186 23.30 -8.35 1.28
C VAL A 186 22.35 -9.54 1.15
N PRO A 187 22.60 -10.51 0.25
CA PRO A 187 21.78 -11.71 0.11
C PRO A 187 21.65 -12.46 1.44
N THR A 188 20.46 -12.98 1.72
CA THR A 188 20.14 -13.64 2.99
C THR A 188 21.02 -14.83 3.30
N GLU A 189 21.57 -15.49 2.28
CA GLU A 189 22.47 -16.65 2.42
C GLU A 189 23.86 -16.25 2.96
N GLN A 190 24.26 -14.99 2.83
CA GLN A 190 25.54 -14.46 3.30
C GLN A 190 25.45 -13.81 4.67
N LEU A 191 24.23 -13.58 5.17
CA LEU A 191 24.04 -13.07 6.51
C LEU A 191 24.36 -14.19 7.51
N PRO A 192 25.11 -13.90 8.60
CA PRO A 192 25.27 -14.86 9.67
C PRO A 192 23.88 -15.20 10.22
N ALA A 193 23.69 -16.45 10.65
CA ALA A 193 22.48 -16.85 11.35
C ALA A 193 22.32 -15.93 12.57
N LEU A 194 21.35 -15.01 12.49
CA LEU A 194 20.95 -14.21 13.63
C LEU A 194 20.19 -15.16 14.54
N ASP A 195 20.89 -15.74 15.52
CA ASP A 195 20.24 -16.32 16.70
C ASP A 195 19.63 -15.17 17.50
N PHE A 196 18.55 -14.60 16.96
CA PHE A 196 17.71 -13.69 17.69
C PHE A 196 16.79 -14.54 18.55
N THR A 197 17.34 -15.07 19.63
CA THR A 197 16.54 -15.45 20.78
C THR A 197 16.22 -14.14 21.53
N PRO A 198 14.97 -13.63 21.48
CA PRO A 198 14.63 -12.42 22.19
C PRO A 198 14.90 -12.65 23.68
N ALA A 199 15.57 -11.71 24.34
CA ALA A 199 15.75 -11.81 25.78
C ALA A 199 14.38 -11.90 26.48
N ASP A 200 14.31 -12.62 27.61
CA ASP A 200 13.09 -12.75 28.39
C ASP A 200 12.49 -11.37 28.71
N GLY A 201 11.19 -11.22 28.41
CA GLY A 201 10.47 -9.95 28.62
C GLY A 201 10.76 -8.85 27.59
N SER A 202 11.62 -9.08 26.59
CA SER A 202 11.94 -8.07 25.57
C SER A 202 10.79 -7.79 24.60
N ILE A 203 9.81 -8.68 24.48
CA ILE A 203 8.61 -8.47 23.67
C ILE A 203 7.56 -7.71 24.48
N THR A 204 7.51 -6.39 24.29
CA THR A 204 6.55 -5.46 24.91
C THR A 204 5.34 -5.25 24.02
N THR A 205 4.22 -4.75 24.55
CA THR A 205 2.98 -4.50 23.78
C THR A 205 3.20 -3.71 22.48
N PRO A 206 3.99 -2.61 22.42
CA PRO A 206 4.21 -1.88 21.17
C PRO A 206 4.98 -2.66 20.09
N LYS A 207 5.63 -3.78 20.43
CA LYS A 207 6.34 -4.66 19.49
C LYS A 207 5.42 -5.71 18.87
N LEU A 208 4.20 -5.84 19.38
CA LEU A 208 3.15 -6.66 18.81
C LEU A 208 2.20 -5.75 18.06
N ALA A 209 1.97 -6.01 16.78
CA ALA A 209 0.89 -5.37 16.06
C ALA A 209 -0.46 -5.75 16.67
N ASP A 210 -1.49 -4.92 16.45
CA ASP A 210 -2.86 -5.27 16.82
C ASP A 210 -3.25 -6.61 16.17
N ASP A 211 -3.97 -7.44 16.92
CA ASP A 211 -4.38 -8.80 16.53
C ASP A 211 -3.23 -9.78 16.17
N ALA A 212 -1.98 -9.43 16.48
CA ALA A 212 -0.83 -10.28 16.17
C ALA A 212 -0.85 -11.62 16.93
N VAL A 213 -1.54 -11.72 18.07
CA VAL A 213 -1.69 -12.95 18.86
C VAL A 213 -3.09 -13.53 18.62
N THR A 214 -3.18 -14.38 17.60
CA THR A 214 -4.41 -15.12 17.25
C THR A 214 -4.57 -16.37 18.10
N SER A 215 -5.77 -16.96 18.13
CA SER A 215 -6.03 -18.21 18.85
C SER A 215 -5.09 -19.36 18.44
N SER A 216 -4.72 -19.45 17.16
CA SER A 216 -3.77 -20.44 16.64
C SER A 216 -2.33 -20.28 17.16
N LYS A 217 -1.96 -19.07 17.63
CA LYS A 217 -0.65 -18.78 18.23
C LYS A 217 -0.60 -19.05 19.72
N ILE A 218 -1.75 -19.32 20.35
CA ILE A 218 -1.87 -19.67 21.76
C ILE A 218 -1.99 -21.18 21.86
N ALA A 219 -0.98 -21.84 22.42
CA ALA A 219 -1.03 -23.28 22.63
C ALA A 219 -2.19 -23.67 23.57
N TYR A 220 -2.73 -24.88 23.39
CA TYR A 220 -3.79 -25.40 24.26
C TYR A 220 -3.34 -25.36 25.73
N SER A 221 -4.22 -24.87 26.62
CA SER A 221 -3.94 -24.67 28.05
C SER A 221 -2.82 -23.66 28.38
N ALA A 222 -2.33 -22.88 27.42
CA ALA A 222 -1.31 -21.86 27.69
C ALA A 222 -1.80 -20.74 28.61
N VAL A 223 -3.11 -20.43 28.58
CA VAL A 223 -3.75 -19.46 29.47
C VAL A 223 -4.35 -20.20 30.66
N THR A 224 -3.61 -20.21 31.78
CA THR A 224 -4.05 -20.79 33.05
C THR A 224 -4.84 -19.75 33.86
N SER A 225 -5.58 -20.20 34.89
CA SER A 225 -6.33 -19.29 35.77
C SER A 225 -5.46 -18.21 36.42
N SER A 226 -4.19 -18.50 36.72
CA SER A 226 -3.23 -17.53 37.26
C SER A 226 -2.80 -16.44 36.27
N LYS A 227 -3.01 -16.66 34.96
CA LYS A 227 -2.70 -15.69 33.89
C LYS A 227 -3.89 -14.79 33.56
N ILE A 228 -5.07 -15.07 34.13
CA ILE A 228 -6.28 -14.29 33.94
C ILE A 228 -6.47 -13.42 35.18
N ALA A 229 -6.43 -12.10 35.02
CA ALA A 229 -6.68 -11.18 36.11
C ALA A 229 -8.14 -11.26 36.59
N GLY A 230 -8.38 -11.01 37.89
CA GLY A 230 -9.73 -10.98 38.44
C GLY A 230 -10.60 -9.94 37.74
N GLY A 231 -11.75 -10.36 37.20
CA GLY A 231 -12.66 -9.50 36.44
C GLY A 231 -12.29 -9.31 34.96
N ALA A 232 -11.22 -9.93 34.46
CA ALA A 232 -10.85 -9.84 33.04
C ALA A 232 -11.84 -10.52 32.09
N VAL A 233 -12.59 -11.50 32.60
CA VAL A 233 -13.71 -12.13 31.89
C VAL A 233 -15.00 -11.59 32.49
N THR A 234 -15.67 -10.71 31.76
CA THR A 234 -16.99 -10.16 32.09
C THR A 234 -18.08 -10.94 31.37
N SER A 235 -19.35 -10.56 31.59
CA SER A 235 -20.49 -11.24 30.97
C SER A 235 -20.53 -11.14 29.45
N SER A 236 -19.92 -10.11 28.83
CA SER A 236 -19.87 -9.97 27.36
C SER A 236 -18.94 -10.97 26.70
N GLU A 237 -17.91 -11.44 27.41
CA GLU A 237 -16.95 -12.41 26.88
C GLU A 237 -17.44 -13.86 27.02
N ILE A 238 -18.55 -14.10 27.74
CA ILE A 238 -19.16 -15.41 27.93
C ILE A 238 -20.44 -15.50 27.09
N ALA A 239 -20.40 -16.28 26.01
CA ALA A 239 -21.58 -16.51 25.20
C ALA A 239 -22.71 -17.21 25.98
N SER A 240 -23.96 -16.95 25.61
CA SER A 240 -25.11 -17.65 26.21
C SER A 240 -24.98 -19.16 26.03
N GLY A 241 -25.10 -19.91 27.13
CA GLY A 241 -24.94 -21.36 27.15
C GLY A 241 -23.49 -21.86 27.11
N ALA A 242 -22.47 -20.98 27.11
CA ALA A 242 -21.07 -21.40 27.09
C ALA A 242 -20.62 -22.14 28.36
N VAL A 243 -21.27 -21.86 29.49
CA VAL A 243 -21.06 -22.59 30.75
C VAL A 243 -22.22 -23.56 30.92
N THR A 244 -21.97 -24.85 30.67
CA THR A 244 -22.93 -25.92 30.89
C THR A 244 -22.70 -26.60 32.24
N SER A 245 -23.52 -27.60 32.57
CA SER A 245 -23.43 -28.29 33.86
C SER A 245 -22.13 -29.09 34.04
N SER A 246 -21.45 -29.51 32.96
CA SER A 246 -20.14 -30.19 33.06
C SER A 246 -19.01 -29.25 33.45
N GLU A 247 -19.11 -27.96 33.14
CA GLU A 247 -18.09 -26.96 33.48
C GLU A 247 -18.25 -26.44 34.92
N ILE A 248 -19.37 -26.74 35.59
CA ILE A 248 -19.63 -26.35 36.98
C ILE A 248 -19.44 -27.56 37.91
N ALA A 249 -18.35 -27.55 38.67
CA ALA A 249 -18.11 -28.60 39.66
C ALA A 249 -19.22 -28.64 40.74
N TYR A 250 -19.47 -29.83 41.28
CA TYR A 250 -20.45 -30.00 42.36
C TYR A 250 -20.09 -29.12 43.57
N GLY A 251 -21.05 -28.32 44.05
CA GLY A 251 -20.85 -27.38 45.15
C GLY A 251 -20.08 -26.09 44.77
N ALA A 252 -19.69 -25.90 43.51
CA ALA A 252 -18.99 -24.68 43.08
C ALA A 252 -19.85 -23.41 43.25
N VAL A 253 -21.17 -23.54 43.04
CA VAL A 253 -22.15 -22.49 43.29
C VAL A 253 -22.82 -22.76 44.64
N THR A 254 -22.38 -22.05 45.68
CA THR A 254 -22.97 -22.10 47.03
C THR A 254 -24.10 -21.09 47.15
N SER A 255 -24.97 -21.22 48.15
CA SER A 255 -26.07 -20.27 48.41
C SER A 255 -25.59 -18.81 48.51
N SER A 256 -24.40 -18.59 49.09
CA SER A 256 -23.77 -17.26 49.17
C SER A 256 -23.36 -16.65 47.82
N LYS A 257 -23.23 -17.46 46.77
CA LYS A 257 -22.86 -17.01 45.41
C LYS A 257 -24.07 -16.72 44.53
N ILE A 258 -25.28 -16.99 45.02
CA ILE A 258 -26.53 -16.76 44.31
C ILE A 258 -27.20 -15.55 44.94
N ALA A 259 -27.33 -14.46 44.18
CA ALA A 259 -28.10 -13.31 44.65
C ALA A 259 -29.59 -13.68 44.78
N TYR A 260 -30.30 -13.02 45.70
CA TYR A 260 -31.73 -13.22 45.87
C TYR A 260 -32.48 -12.96 44.54
N GLY A 261 -33.27 -13.94 44.09
CA GLY A 261 -33.99 -13.88 42.81
C GLY A 261 -33.12 -14.09 41.56
N ALA A 262 -31.83 -14.42 41.68
CA ALA A 262 -30.97 -14.68 40.51
C ALA A 262 -31.33 -15.97 39.75
N VAL A 263 -32.00 -16.91 40.42
CA VAL A 263 -32.57 -18.10 39.80
C VAL A 263 -34.06 -17.85 39.63
N VAL A 264 -34.45 -17.46 38.42
CA VAL A 264 -35.85 -17.37 38.00
C VAL A 264 -36.17 -18.62 37.19
N ASP A 265 -37.00 -19.47 37.81
CA ASP A 265 -37.61 -20.71 37.33
C ASP A 265 -37.22 -21.24 35.94
N ASN A 266 -36.33 -22.24 35.97
CA ASN A 266 -36.34 -23.31 34.96
C ASN A 266 -36.51 -24.69 35.63
N ILE A 267 -37.21 -24.72 36.77
CA ILE A 267 -37.82 -25.97 37.23
C ILE A 267 -39.02 -26.12 36.31
N GLY A 268 -38.93 -26.99 35.30
CA GLY A 268 -39.98 -27.20 34.31
C GLY A 268 -41.31 -27.58 34.96
N TYR A 269 -42.08 -26.59 35.38
CA TYR A 269 -43.45 -26.75 35.81
C TYR A 269 -44.32 -26.67 34.56
N LYS A 270 -44.81 -27.82 34.12
CA LYS A 270 -45.89 -27.89 33.14
C LYS A 270 -47.19 -27.91 33.94
N PRO A 271 -47.96 -26.80 34.01
CA PRO A 271 -49.24 -26.79 34.72
C PRO A 271 -50.16 -27.88 34.16
N LEU A 272 -50.77 -28.68 35.04
CA LEU A 272 -51.64 -29.78 34.64
C LEU A 272 -53.04 -29.33 34.18
N SER A 273 -53.42 -28.05 34.31
CA SER A 273 -54.56 -27.47 33.61
C SER A 273 -54.55 -25.92 33.64
N PRO A 274 -55.28 -25.24 32.72
CA PRO A 274 -55.22 -23.78 32.57
C PRO A 274 -55.95 -22.96 33.65
N GLU A 275 -56.61 -23.57 34.63
CA GLU A 275 -57.72 -22.88 35.31
C GLU A 275 -57.59 -22.63 36.81
N ASN A 276 -56.57 -23.07 37.55
CA ASN A 276 -56.32 -22.59 38.93
C ASN A 276 -55.03 -23.18 39.54
N ASP A 277 -53.85 -22.65 39.21
CA ASP A 277 -52.69 -22.85 40.10
C ASP A 277 -51.66 -21.71 39.93
N GLN A 278 -51.93 -20.59 40.61
CA GLN A 278 -50.93 -19.55 40.88
C GLN A 278 -50.42 -19.67 42.32
N ALA A 279 -50.16 -20.89 42.78
CA ALA A 279 -49.41 -21.10 44.01
C ALA A 279 -47.92 -20.90 43.70
N ILE A 280 -47.37 -19.74 44.05
CA ILE A 280 -45.95 -19.68 44.41
C ILE A 280 -45.85 -20.33 45.79
N ASP A 281 -45.83 -21.66 45.80
CA ASP A 281 -45.33 -22.45 46.92
C ASP A 281 -43.81 -22.22 46.97
N GLY A 282 -43.33 -21.64 48.06
CA GLY A 282 -41.92 -21.69 48.40
C GLY A 282 -41.54 -23.12 48.76
N THR A 283 -41.46 -23.99 47.77
CA THR A 283 -41.12 -25.39 47.93
C THR A 283 -39.66 -25.50 48.39
N LEU A 284 -39.45 -25.95 49.64
CA LEU A 284 -38.20 -26.61 50.02
C LEU A 284 -38.00 -27.80 49.07
N ASN A 285 -37.16 -27.62 48.06
CA ASN A 285 -36.92 -28.64 47.04
C ASN A 285 -36.01 -29.74 47.60
N VAL A 286 -36.59 -30.70 48.33
CA VAL A 286 -35.86 -31.88 48.83
C VAL A 286 -35.67 -32.85 47.66
N ARG A 287 -34.47 -32.91 47.07
CA ARG A 287 -34.16 -33.77 45.90
C ARG A 287 -34.39 -35.26 46.14
N TYR A 288 -34.55 -35.69 47.38
CA TYR A 288 -35.16 -36.96 47.72
C TYR A 288 -36.25 -36.67 48.76
N TRP A 289 -37.52 -36.72 48.34
CA TRP A 289 -38.76 -36.80 49.11
C TRP A 289 -38.67 -36.27 50.57
N LEU A 290 -39.49 -35.29 50.95
CA LEU A 290 -39.81 -35.11 52.37
C LEU A 290 -40.72 -36.27 52.83
N HIS A 291 -40.13 -37.45 53.00
CA HIS A 291 -40.76 -38.61 53.57
C HIS A 291 -40.95 -38.40 55.08
N ILE A 292 -42.15 -38.04 55.52
CA ILE A 292 -42.56 -38.36 56.89
C ILE A 292 -43.09 -39.80 56.84
N ARG A 293 -42.18 -40.78 56.82
CA ARG A 293 -42.55 -42.20 56.88
C ARG A 293 -42.97 -42.53 58.30
N ASN A 294 -44.18 -43.08 58.45
CA ASN A 294 -44.44 -43.93 59.59
C ASN A 294 -43.66 -45.24 59.37
N LEU A 295 -42.68 -45.53 60.25
CA LEU A 295 -41.78 -46.68 60.12
C LEU A 295 -42.51 -48.04 60.23
N ASN A 296 -43.78 -48.06 60.64
CA ASN A 296 -44.53 -49.29 60.86
C ASN A 296 -45.38 -49.76 59.66
N ASP A 297 -45.78 -48.89 58.71
CA ASP A 297 -46.73 -49.26 57.64
C ASP A 297 -46.29 -48.89 56.20
N SER A 298 -45.18 -48.15 56.02
CA SER A 298 -44.68 -47.69 54.72
C SER A 298 -45.67 -46.85 53.89
N ALA A 299 -46.79 -46.38 54.46
CA ALA A 299 -47.76 -45.57 53.75
C ALA A 299 -47.26 -44.13 53.57
N LEU A 300 -47.42 -43.60 52.35
CA LEU A 300 -47.10 -42.21 52.04
C LEU A 300 -48.19 -41.29 52.56
N ARG A 301 -47.81 -40.30 53.37
CA ARG A 301 -48.68 -39.21 53.82
C ARG A 301 -48.07 -37.89 53.40
N SER A 302 -48.87 -37.02 52.81
CA SER A 302 -48.43 -35.68 52.41
C SER A 302 -48.82 -34.69 53.49
N ALA A 303 -47.88 -33.81 53.87
CA ALA A 303 -48.19 -32.59 54.61
C ALA A 303 -48.81 -31.61 53.62
N HIS A 304 -50.07 -31.24 53.84
CA HIS A 304 -50.82 -30.37 52.95
C HIS A 304 -51.04 -29.03 53.66
N HIS A 305 -50.54 -27.96 53.06
CA HIS A 305 -50.93 -26.59 53.39
C HIS A 305 -51.89 -26.07 52.31
N ASN A 306 -53.01 -25.50 52.71
CA ASN A 306 -53.84 -24.67 51.84
C ASN A 306 -54.26 -23.43 52.63
N ASP A 307 -54.81 -22.42 51.97
CA ASP A 307 -55.24 -21.16 52.59
C ASP A 307 -56.25 -21.40 53.72
N GLY A 308 -55.73 -21.60 54.92
CA GLY A 308 -56.48 -21.77 56.14
C GLY A 308 -56.27 -23.09 56.88
N THR A 309 -55.64 -24.15 56.34
CA THR A 309 -55.47 -25.40 57.11
C THR A 309 -54.13 -26.12 56.96
N ILE A 310 -53.67 -26.76 58.05
CA ILE A 310 -52.45 -27.59 58.09
C ILE A 310 -52.81 -29.01 58.54
N GLY A 311 -52.31 -30.04 57.84
CA GLY A 311 -52.63 -31.40 58.23
C GLY A 311 -51.99 -32.50 57.40
N PHE A 312 -52.35 -33.74 57.74
CA PHE A 312 -51.93 -34.95 57.04
C PHE A 312 -53.11 -35.50 56.22
N VAL A 313 -52.86 -35.76 54.95
CA VAL A 313 -53.84 -36.34 54.02
C VAL A 313 -53.44 -37.79 53.69
N GLY A 314 -54.43 -38.69 53.77
CA GLY A 314 -54.30 -40.08 53.33
C GLY A 314 -55.05 -40.34 52.02
N PRO A 315 -55.01 -41.58 51.50
CA PRO A 315 -55.57 -41.94 50.18
C PRO A 315 -57.09 -41.73 50.04
N ARG A 316 -57.80 -41.60 51.16
CA ARG A 316 -59.27 -41.45 51.23
C ARG A 316 -59.70 -40.06 51.75
N GLY A 317 -58.78 -39.11 51.86
CA GLY A 317 -59.04 -37.77 52.37
C GLY A 317 -58.18 -37.41 53.59
N TRP A 318 -58.52 -36.31 54.25
CA TRP A 318 -57.84 -35.84 55.45
C TRP A 318 -57.82 -36.92 56.54
N MET A 319 -56.68 -37.08 57.20
CA MET A 319 -56.54 -37.95 58.38
C MET A 319 -56.55 -37.14 59.67
N VAL A 320 -55.89 -36.00 59.63
CA VAL A 320 -55.90 -34.98 60.67
C VAL A 320 -55.79 -33.64 59.96
N ARG A 321 -56.62 -32.67 60.38
CA ARG A 321 -56.59 -31.31 59.85
C ARG A 321 -56.75 -30.32 60.99
N PHE A 322 -55.93 -29.28 61.02
CA PHE A 322 -56.06 -28.13 61.89
C PHE A 322 -56.53 -26.94 61.06
N GLY A 323 -57.63 -26.33 61.49
CA GLY A 323 -58.11 -25.07 60.96
C GLY A 323 -57.26 -23.89 61.42
N ASP A 324 -57.32 -22.80 60.66
CA ASP A 324 -56.80 -21.47 61.01
C ASP A 324 -57.52 -20.89 62.23
N ASP A 325 -58.77 -21.30 62.42
CA ASP A 325 -59.57 -21.12 63.64
C ASP A 325 -59.07 -21.94 64.84
N GLY A 326 -58.01 -22.73 64.66
CA GLY A 326 -57.49 -23.61 65.71
C GLY A 326 -58.45 -24.74 66.04
N ASN A 327 -59.36 -25.13 65.15
CA ASN A 327 -60.16 -26.34 65.34
C ASN A 327 -59.42 -27.57 64.83
N PHE A 328 -59.61 -28.69 65.54
CA PHE A 328 -59.07 -30.00 65.14
C PHE A 328 -60.16 -30.81 64.44
N TRP A 329 -59.83 -31.40 63.30
CA TRP A 329 -60.72 -32.24 62.50
C TRP A 329 -60.16 -33.64 62.36
N THR A 330 -61.06 -34.63 62.47
CA THR A 330 -60.77 -36.06 62.24
C THR A 330 -61.77 -36.65 61.26
N PRO A 331 -61.40 -37.72 60.52
CA PRO A 331 -62.29 -38.36 59.54
C PRO A 331 -63.52 -39.03 60.16
N ILE A 332 -63.48 -39.38 61.45
CA ILE A 332 -64.60 -40.06 62.13
C ILE A 332 -65.60 -39.04 62.71
N PHE A 333 -65.09 -37.96 63.32
CA PHE A 333 -65.93 -37.03 64.08
C PHE A 333 -66.21 -35.72 63.35
N GLY A 334 -65.54 -35.47 62.21
CA GLY A 334 -65.55 -34.17 61.57
C GLY A 334 -64.78 -33.14 62.40
N TRP A 335 -65.21 -31.87 62.34
CA TRP A 335 -64.69 -30.83 63.22
C TRP A 335 -65.09 -31.15 64.65
N LEU A 336 -64.11 -31.34 65.52
CA LEU A 336 -64.37 -31.75 66.90
C LEU A 336 -65.25 -30.71 67.63
N SER A 337 -65.14 -29.43 67.27
CA SER A 337 -66.01 -28.34 67.74
C SER A 337 -67.49 -28.59 67.44
N ASN A 338 -67.83 -29.13 66.27
CA ASN A 338 -69.22 -29.43 65.89
C ASN A 338 -69.76 -30.67 66.61
N THR A 339 -68.91 -31.68 66.81
CA THR A 339 -69.28 -32.90 67.55
C THR A 339 -69.51 -32.62 69.04
N LEU A 340 -68.76 -31.65 69.59
CA LEU A 340 -68.87 -31.21 70.99
C LEU A 340 -70.01 -30.22 71.21
N ASN A 341 -70.28 -29.32 70.25
CA ASN A 341 -71.39 -28.36 70.35
C ASN A 341 -72.79 -29.01 70.37
N GLY A 342 -72.98 -30.16 69.72
CA GLY A 342 -74.22 -30.95 69.84
C GLY A 342 -74.43 -31.58 71.22
N LYS A 343 -73.44 -31.52 72.11
CA LYS A 343 -73.47 -32.02 73.50
C LYS A 343 -73.10 -30.94 74.53
N ALA A 344 -73.23 -29.66 74.16
CA ALA A 344 -72.83 -28.49 74.96
C ALA A 344 -73.57 -28.27 76.31
N ASN A 345 -74.30 -29.25 76.84
CA ASN A 345 -74.75 -29.25 78.25
C ASN A 345 -73.82 -30.06 79.18
N ALA A 346 -72.61 -30.45 78.73
CA ALA A 346 -71.65 -31.21 79.52
C ALA A 346 -70.21 -30.65 79.49
N GLY A 347 -70.06 -29.32 79.64
CA GLY A 347 -68.84 -28.69 80.16
C GLY A 347 -67.54 -28.79 79.34
N ALA A 348 -67.59 -29.17 78.07
CA ALA A 348 -66.40 -29.21 77.21
C ALA A 348 -66.20 -27.87 76.47
N GLU A 349 -65.46 -26.94 77.07
CA GLU A 349 -65.00 -25.72 76.38
C GLU A 349 -63.54 -25.88 75.93
N CYS A 350 -63.29 -25.78 74.61
CA CYS A 350 -61.95 -25.51 74.09
C CYS A 350 -61.67 -24.01 74.27
N GLN A 351 -61.05 -23.61 75.38
CA GLN A 351 -60.65 -22.21 75.58
C GLN A 351 -59.29 -21.92 74.94
N TYR A 352 -59.30 -20.99 73.98
CA TYR A 352 -58.14 -20.55 73.19
C TYR A 352 -57.11 -19.70 73.96
N ASN A 353 -57.26 -19.47 75.27
CA ASN A 353 -56.54 -18.40 75.96
C ASN A 353 -55.34 -18.80 76.83
N SER A 354 -54.79 -20.01 76.66
CA SER A 354 -53.62 -20.41 77.46
C SER A 354 -52.72 -21.46 76.81
N GLN A 355 -52.39 -21.33 75.51
CA GLN A 355 -51.32 -22.05 74.78
C GLN A 355 -51.22 -23.58 74.98
N ILE A 356 -52.25 -24.20 75.57
CA ILE A 356 -52.32 -25.60 75.95
C ILE A 356 -53.71 -26.05 75.52
N TRP A 357 -53.73 -27.01 74.60
CA TRP A 357 -54.95 -27.65 74.15
C TRP A 357 -55.31 -28.73 75.16
N SER A 358 -56.37 -28.50 75.94
CA SER A 358 -56.87 -29.50 76.87
C SER A 358 -58.13 -30.12 76.30
N PHE A 359 -58.07 -31.42 76.00
CA PHE A 359 -59.20 -32.19 75.50
C PHE A 359 -59.83 -32.97 76.66
N SER A 360 -61.12 -32.75 76.92
CA SER A 360 -61.91 -33.59 77.83
C SER A 360 -63.09 -34.19 77.08
N THR A 361 -63.14 -35.51 76.97
CA THR A 361 -64.35 -36.21 76.51
C THR A 361 -64.70 -37.36 77.45
N ILE A 362 -65.99 -37.57 77.64
CA ILE A 362 -66.56 -38.67 78.43
C ILE A 362 -66.91 -39.82 77.46
N HIS A 363 -66.49 -41.04 77.80
CA HIS A 363 -66.77 -42.25 77.05
C HIS A 363 -68.29 -42.54 76.97
N ARG A 364 -68.78 -42.96 75.79
CA ARG A 364 -70.22 -43.21 75.54
C ARG A 364 -70.83 -44.39 76.31
N SER A 365 -70.05 -45.23 76.99
CA SER A 365 -70.58 -46.40 77.72
C SER A 365 -70.56 -46.28 79.25
N TYR A 366 -70.31 -45.10 79.81
CA TYR A 366 -70.38 -44.86 81.27
C TYR A 366 -71.59 -43.95 81.60
N ASN A 367 -72.69 -44.55 82.07
CA ASN A 367 -73.84 -43.85 82.65
C ASN A 367 -73.60 -43.59 84.16
N GLN A 368 -72.62 -42.74 84.51
CA GLN A 368 -72.53 -42.20 85.86
C GLN A 368 -72.55 -40.67 85.82
N THR A 369 -73.50 -40.10 86.56
CA THR A 369 -73.58 -38.67 86.86
C THR A 369 -72.37 -38.25 87.70
N GLU A 370 -72.02 -36.96 87.66
CA GLU A 370 -70.82 -36.31 88.23
C GLU A 370 -70.61 -36.48 89.76
N GLN A 371 -71.44 -37.27 90.43
CA GLN A 371 -71.53 -37.38 91.89
C GLN A 371 -70.70 -38.51 92.54
N ASP A 372 -70.07 -39.40 91.75
CA ASP A 372 -69.49 -40.64 92.27
C ASP A 372 -67.95 -40.79 92.18
N LEU A 373 -67.18 -39.71 91.93
CA LEU A 373 -65.71 -39.80 91.86
C LEU A 373 -65.01 -39.13 93.07
N PRO A 374 -64.33 -39.88 93.96
CA PRO A 374 -63.61 -39.31 95.13
C PRO A 374 -62.43 -38.39 94.79
N ASP A 375 -62.48 -37.14 95.25
CA ASP A 375 -61.43 -36.12 95.11
C ASP A 375 -60.12 -36.47 95.89
N PRO A 376 -58.89 -36.15 95.43
CA PRO A 376 -58.43 -35.64 94.13
C PRO A 376 -57.56 -36.65 93.33
N TRP A 377 -57.83 -36.83 92.03
CA TRP A 377 -57.19 -37.91 91.25
C TRP A 377 -55.93 -37.51 90.47
N VAL A 378 -54.97 -38.44 90.52
CA VAL A 378 -53.81 -38.65 89.65
C VAL A 378 -54.21 -39.57 88.49
N CYS A 379 -53.55 -39.50 87.32
CA CYS A 379 -53.71 -40.50 86.25
C CYS A 379 -52.39 -41.15 85.85
N THR A 380 -52.43 -42.47 85.64
CA THR A 380 -51.33 -43.37 85.30
C THR A 380 -51.63 -44.06 83.95
N GLY A 381 -50.80 -43.82 82.94
CA GLY A 381 -50.57 -44.72 81.79
C GLY A 381 -51.51 -44.62 80.57
N LEU A 382 -50.91 -44.80 79.39
CA LEU A 382 -51.56 -45.09 78.11
C LEU A 382 -51.95 -46.58 78.09
N ASN A 383 -53.15 -46.92 77.60
CA ASN A 383 -53.51 -48.33 77.37
C ASN A 383 -53.98 -48.54 75.94
N MET A 384 -53.34 -49.47 75.25
CA MET A 384 -53.71 -49.94 73.91
C MET A 384 -54.91 -50.89 74.03
N CYS A 385 -55.97 -50.65 73.27
CA CYS A 385 -57.05 -51.63 73.13
C CYS A 385 -56.69 -52.61 72.01
N TRP A 386 -56.52 -53.90 72.34
CA TRP A 386 -56.37 -54.95 71.35
C TRP A 386 -57.74 -55.43 70.88
N GLY A 387 -58.16 -54.96 69.70
CA GLY A 387 -59.35 -55.46 69.03
C GLY A 387 -59.51 -54.83 67.65
N MET A 388 -59.30 -55.63 66.60
CA MET A 388 -59.50 -55.29 65.18
C MET A 388 -58.37 -54.50 64.49
N GLY A 389 -57.21 -55.14 64.33
CA GLY A 389 -56.44 -55.13 63.07
C GLY A 389 -56.01 -53.79 62.45
N SER A 390 -55.91 -52.72 63.23
CA SER A 390 -55.42 -51.44 62.72
C SER A 390 -54.79 -50.59 63.81
N ASP A 391 -53.54 -50.16 63.57
CA ASP A 391 -52.74 -49.30 64.45
C ASP A 391 -53.27 -47.84 64.43
N TYR A 392 -54.50 -47.65 64.89
CA TYR A 392 -55.07 -46.31 65.10
C TYR A 392 -55.01 -45.95 66.60
N LEU A 393 -54.53 -44.74 66.89
CA LEU A 393 -54.60 -44.14 68.21
C LEU A 393 -56.06 -43.78 68.51
N ASP A 394 -56.78 -44.66 69.21
CA ASP A 394 -58.23 -44.55 69.39
C ASP A 394 -58.67 -43.67 70.58
N GLY A 395 -57.73 -42.92 71.18
CA GLY A 395 -58.05 -41.91 72.19
C GLY A 395 -56.83 -41.28 72.88
N ILE A 396 -56.93 -39.98 73.14
CA ILE A 396 -56.02 -39.21 74.02
C ILE A 396 -56.79 -38.90 75.30
N GLY A 397 -56.33 -39.45 76.44
CA GLY A 397 -56.88 -39.15 77.76
C GLY A 397 -56.06 -38.08 78.48
N VAL A 398 -56.66 -36.94 78.83
CA VAL A 398 -56.04 -35.88 79.64
C VAL A 398 -56.96 -35.53 80.81
N ARG A 399 -56.41 -35.32 82.02
CA ARG A 399 -57.13 -34.71 83.16
C ARG A 399 -56.41 -33.44 83.60
N ALA A 400 -57.17 -32.36 83.81
CA ALA A 400 -56.66 -31.08 84.29
C ALA A 400 -56.80 -30.95 85.83
N ARG A 401 -55.82 -30.28 86.46
CA ARG A 401 -55.87 -29.82 87.86
C ARG A 401 -56.51 -28.43 87.92
N LYS A 402 -57.45 -28.21 88.85
CA LYS A 402 -57.83 -26.85 89.26
C LYS A 402 -56.69 -26.26 90.10
N ILE A 403 -56.03 -25.22 89.60
CA ILE A 403 -55.21 -24.35 90.46
C ILE A 403 -56.20 -23.62 91.38
N ARG A 404 -56.10 -23.81 92.70
CA ARG A 404 -56.91 -23.06 93.66
C ARG A 404 -56.47 -21.58 93.60
N ASN A 405 -57.47 -20.70 93.55
CA ASN A 405 -57.40 -19.25 93.54
C ASN A 405 -56.20 -18.64 94.30
N GLN A 406 -55.52 -17.70 93.66
CA GLN A 406 -55.52 -16.31 94.12
C GLN A 406 -56.21 -15.46 93.07
#